data_AF-A0A1Y3BM13-F1
#
_entry.id   AF-A0A1Y3BM13-F1
#
_cell.length_a   1.000
_cell.length_b   1.000
_cell.length_c   1.000
_cell.angle_alpha   90.00
_cell.angle_beta   90.00
_cell.angle_gamma   90.00
#
_symmetry.space_group_name_H-M   'P 1'
#
loop_
_entity.id
_entity.type
_entity.pdbx_description
1 polymer ?
#
loop_
_entity_poly.entity_id
_entity_poly.type
_entity_poly.pdbx_seq_one_letter_code
_entity_poly.pdbx_strand_id
1 'polypeptide(L)'
;MNKDSCDMVAVKVLTITNAEQDKQIKKEICIHKNIRHENIIGFYGQRRDEESKIEYIFLEYAQNGELFEHIEPDVGMERVKGAKIFIQLLNGVEYLHQRGIVHRDLKPENLLLDKNMVLKIADFGMATLFRHNGKERLLTQMCGSMPYIAPEVLRNQPHHAEPLDIWSCGIILVAILTGELPWLEAMDKNEHFQKWIRSRYSLHLNPWSKIDTITIALLKTILEPDPSKRARFDRIRSHRAYINFKNLIIDNDKDTCRKSLPSSYKRHVSAVDSFASQPQPKLAASQATIFSKRRNDDDDDDHDCCDQENRTDDEFDHCWSTSFHSQPNRIQDMFLSTQTQMELGGGISQGITPPEMTLYFRIVRRMTRFMSMKNFTETIKSLEHAFDELQWSWKRQTIGQYKIQINFNRRNRIPLVFRSSVNDMSAGKILVDFRLAKGDGIEFKRQFLAIKNLLKPIIQQQSSYVLQQ
;
A
#
# COMPACT_ATOMS: atom_id res chain seq x y z
N MET A 1 3.80 -17.89 10.16
CA MET A 1 4.19 -17.68 11.57
C MET A 1 5.42 -18.52 11.83
N ASN A 2 6.49 -17.93 12.37
CA ASN A 2 7.61 -18.71 12.89
C ASN A 2 7.09 -19.54 14.09
N LYS A 3 7.27 -20.86 14.06
CA LYS A 3 6.73 -21.75 15.09
C LYS A 3 7.42 -21.60 16.44
N ASP A 4 8.69 -21.17 16.43
CA ASP A 4 9.52 -21.09 17.64
C ASP A 4 9.43 -19.70 18.27
N SER A 5 9.47 -18.64 17.46
CA SER A 5 9.41 -17.25 17.97
C SER A 5 8.00 -16.65 18.02
N CYS A 6 6.99 -17.33 17.47
CA CYS A 6 5.65 -16.79 17.22
C CYS A 6 5.61 -15.53 16.33
N ASP A 7 6.72 -15.17 15.68
CA ASP A 7 6.75 -13.99 14.81
C ASP A 7 5.93 -14.21 13.53
N MET A 8 5.19 -13.16 13.16
CA MET A 8 4.44 -13.15 11.91
C MET A 8 5.29 -12.60 10.78
N VAL A 9 5.37 -13.36 9.70
CA VAL A 9 6.05 -13.00 8.45
C VAL A 9 5.07 -13.15 7.30
N ALA A 10 5.22 -12.29 6.29
CA ALA A 10 4.56 -12.49 5.01
C ALA A 10 5.48 -13.31 4.11
N VAL A 11 4.91 -14.27 3.36
CA VAL A 11 5.66 -15.06 2.39
C VAL A 11 5.05 -14.85 1.01
N LYS A 12 5.79 -14.21 0.10
CA LYS A 12 5.41 -14.08 -1.31
C LYS A 12 5.91 -15.33 -2.04
N VAL A 13 4.99 -16.10 -2.60
CA VAL A 13 5.25 -17.37 -3.30
C VAL A 13 5.10 -17.13 -4.79
N LEU A 14 6.16 -17.37 -5.56
CA LEU A 14 6.21 -17.09 -6.99
C LEU A 14 6.60 -18.35 -7.75
N THR A 15 5.73 -18.79 -8.66
CA THR A 15 6.06 -19.88 -9.59
C THR A 15 6.84 -19.32 -10.77
N ILE A 16 7.99 -19.92 -11.06
CA ILE A 16 8.88 -19.57 -12.16
C ILE A 16 8.43 -20.34 -13.40
N THR A 17 7.81 -19.63 -14.35
CA THR A 17 7.26 -20.23 -15.58
C THR A 17 8.23 -20.18 -16.76
N ASN A 18 9.09 -19.15 -16.83
CA ASN A 18 10.05 -18.96 -17.91
C ASN A 18 11.27 -18.16 -17.44
N ALA A 19 12.31 -18.10 -18.29
CA ALA A 19 13.59 -17.46 -17.97
C ALA A 19 13.47 -15.93 -17.78
N GLU A 20 12.58 -15.27 -18.50
CA GLU A 20 12.36 -13.83 -18.36
C GLU A 20 11.72 -13.49 -17.01
N GLN A 21 10.75 -14.30 -16.57
CA GLN A 21 10.17 -14.18 -15.25
C GLN A 21 11.21 -14.43 -14.14
N ASP A 22 12.10 -15.42 -14.31
CA ASP A 22 13.18 -15.66 -13.34
C ASP A 22 14.12 -14.44 -13.22
N LYS A 23 14.47 -13.80 -14.35
CA LYS A 23 15.26 -12.55 -14.35
C LYS A 23 14.56 -11.44 -13.59
N GLN A 24 13.25 -11.26 -13.80
CA GLN A 24 12.46 -10.24 -13.11
C GLN A 24 12.37 -10.50 -11.60
N ILE A 25 12.15 -11.75 -11.20
CA ILE A 25 12.12 -12.17 -9.79
C ILE A 25 13.46 -11.91 -9.11
N LYS A 26 14.58 -12.33 -9.75
CA LYS A 26 15.94 -12.08 -9.25
C LYS A 26 16.23 -10.59 -9.10
N LYS A 27 15.75 -9.77 -10.03
CA LYS A 27 15.87 -8.31 -9.97
C LYS A 27 15.07 -7.73 -8.81
N GLU A 28 13.81 -8.13 -8.63
CA GLU A 28 12.96 -7.70 -7.50
C GLU A 28 13.66 -7.98 -6.17
N ILE A 29 14.12 -9.22 -6.00
CA ILE A 29 14.89 -9.68 -4.85
C ILE A 29 16.13 -8.81 -4.60
N CYS A 30 16.92 -8.54 -5.65
CA CYS A 30 18.16 -7.79 -5.53
C CYS A 30 17.89 -6.35 -5.07
N ILE A 31 16.86 -5.71 -5.63
CA ILE A 31 16.43 -4.38 -5.19
C ILE A 31 15.98 -4.41 -3.73
N HIS A 32 15.11 -5.35 -3.37
CA HIS A 32 14.49 -5.39 -2.05
C HIS A 32 15.49 -5.73 -0.93
N LYS A 33 16.47 -6.61 -1.20
CA LYS A 33 17.54 -6.96 -0.26
C LYS A 33 18.39 -5.74 0.15
N ASN A 34 18.53 -4.75 -0.73
CA ASN A 34 19.41 -3.59 -0.56
C ASN A 34 18.71 -2.33 -0.04
N ILE A 35 17.45 -2.43 0.40
CA ILE A 35 16.68 -1.30 0.93
C ILE A 35 16.20 -1.57 2.35
N ARG A 36 16.33 -0.57 3.24
CA ARG A 36 15.91 -0.60 4.64
C ARG A 36 15.45 0.81 5.04
N HIS A 37 14.17 0.97 5.27
CA HIS A 37 13.57 2.24 5.68
C HIS A 37 12.31 1.97 6.49
N GLU A 38 11.96 2.86 7.43
CA GLU A 38 10.76 2.68 8.27
C GLU A 38 9.47 2.56 7.46
N ASN A 39 9.39 3.27 6.33
CA ASN A 39 8.24 3.30 5.43
C ASN A 39 8.33 2.33 4.24
N ILE A 40 9.19 1.32 4.31
CA ILE A 40 9.33 0.28 3.30
C ILE A 40 9.18 -1.07 3.99
N ILE A 41 8.49 -2.01 3.35
CA ILE A 41 8.30 -3.36 3.90
C ILE A 41 9.68 -4.05 4.06
N GLY A 42 9.97 -4.57 5.26
CA GLY A 42 11.22 -5.27 5.52
C GLY A 42 11.38 -6.55 4.69
N PHE A 43 12.60 -6.80 4.22
CA PHE A 43 13.01 -8.06 3.60
C PHE A 43 13.78 -8.90 4.61
N TYR A 44 13.34 -10.14 4.84
CA TYR A 44 13.98 -11.06 5.79
C TYR A 44 14.83 -12.13 5.10
N GLY A 45 14.48 -12.54 3.89
CA GLY A 45 15.24 -13.54 3.16
C GLY A 45 14.49 -14.16 1.99
N GLN A 46 15.13 -15.10 1.32
CA GLN A 46 14.52 -15.89 0.25
C GLN A 46 14.88 -17.37 0.36
N ARG A 47 14.07 -18.21 -0.26
CA ARG A 47 14.34 -19.63 -0.51
C ARG A 47 13.86 -19.97 -1.91
N ARG A 48 14.67 -20.69 -2.66
CA ARG A 48 14.32 -21.22 -3.98
C ARG A 48 14.22 -22.73 -3.88
N ASP A 49 13.13 -23.27 -4.41
CA ASP A 49 12.95 -24.69 -4.66
C ASP A 49 13.11 -24.91 -6.17
N GLU A 50 14.22 -25.54 -6.54
CA GLU A 50 14.57 -25.78 -7.94
C GLU A 50 13.72 -26.86 -8.58
N GLU A 51 13.26 -27.85 -7.80
CA GLU A 51 12.44 -28.97 -8.29
C GLU A 51 11.04 -28.49 -8.64
N SER A 52 10.40 -27.75 -7.72
CA SER A 52 9.06 -27.21 -7.95
C SER A 52 9.04 -25.89 -8.74
N LYS A 53 10.22 -25.31 -9.02
CA LYS A 53 10.39 -23.99 -9.66
C LYS A 53 9.64 -22.89 -8.91
N ILE A 54 9.73 -22.88 -7.60
CA ILE A 54 9.07 -21.91 -6.73
C ILE A 54 10.10 -21.05 -5.99
N GLU A 55 9.91 -19.74 -6.03
CA GLU A 55 10.64 -18.78 -5.21
C GLU A 55 9.76 -18.33 -4.04
N TYR A 56 10.32 -18.38 -2.83
CA TYR A 56 9.71 -17.90 -1.59
C TYR A 56 10.48 -16.68 -1.10
N ILE A 57 9.77 -15.56 -0.94
CA ILE A 57 10.35 -14.31 -0.41
C ILE A 57 9.71 -14.03 0.95
N PHE A 58 10.52 -13.94 1.99
CA PHE A 58 10.11 -13.72 3.37
C PHE A 58 10.20 -12.22 3.70
N LEU A 59 9.08 -11.64 4.13
CA LEU A 59 8.88 -10.20 4.28
C LEU A 59 8.28 -9.87 5.66
N GLU A 60 8.43 -8.60 6.05
CA GLU A 60 7.69 -8.00 7.16
C GLU A 60 6.18 -8.19 6.95
N TYR A 61 5.46 -8.54 8.03
CA TYR A 61 4.01 -8.66 8.00
C TYR A 61 3.34 -7.38 8.49
N ALA A 62 2.66 -6.67 7.57
CA ALA A 62 1.88 -5.47 7.87
C ALA A 62 0.45 -5.85 8.33
N GLN A 63 0.20 -5.71 9.63
CA GLN A 63 -0.98 -6.27 10.31
C GLN A 63 -2.30 -5.61 9.93
N ASN A 64 -2.26 -4.34 9.51
CA ASN A 64 -3.45 -3.57 9.15
C ASN A 64 -3.75 -3.60 7.65
N GLY A 65 -3.07 -4.46 6.88
CA GLY A 65 -3.42 -4.73 5.49
C GLY A 65 -3.05 -3.61 4.53
N GLU A 66 -3.79 -3.51 3.44
CA GLU A 66 -3.55 -2.59 2.32
C GLU A 66 -4.20 -1.23 2.61
N LEU A 67 -3.52 -0.12 2.32
CA LEU A 67 -4.04 1.25 2.46
C LEU A 67 -5.35 1.42 1.70
N PHE A 68 -5.46 0.76 0.55
CA PHE A 68 -6.68 0.67 -0.24
C PHE A 68 -7.94 0.35 0.59
N GLU A 69 -7.83 -0.54 1.58
CA GLU A 69 -8.96 -0.93 2.42
C GLU A 69 -9.41 0.22 3.33
N HIS A 70 -8.49 1.11 3.72
CA HIS A 70 -8.74 2.21 4.64
C HIS A 70 -9.29 3.46 3.96
N ILE A 71 -9.30 3.52 2.63
CA ILE A 71 -9.85 4.64 1.85
C ILE A 71 -11.34 4.37 1.59
N GLU A 72 -12.23 5.17 2.18
CA GLU A 72 -13.68 5.01 1.99
C GLU A 72 -14.11 5.59 0.62
N PRO A 73 -14.81 4.82 -0.25
CA PRO A 73 -15.26 5.32 -1.55
C PRO A 73 -16.08 6.60 -1.40
N ASP A 74 -15.82 7.56 -2.29
CA ASP A 74 -16.52 8.85 -2.33
C ASP A 74 -16.37 9.71 -1.05
N VAL A 75 -15.55 9.31 -0.08
CA VAL A 75 -15.31 10.03 1.18
C VAL A 75 -13.82 10.26 1.44
N GLY A 76 -12.99 9.23 1.26
CA GLY A 76 -11.55 9.25 1.55
C GLY A 76 -11.24 8.75 2.96
N MET A 77 -10.20 9.30 3.57
CA MET A 77 -9.71 8.98 4.90
C MET A 77 -9.86 10.16 5.85
N GLU A 78 -9.82 9.87 7.14
CA GLU A 78 -9.69 10.90 8.17
C GLU A 78 -8.45 11.76 7.92
N ARG A 79 -8.62 13.10 7.92
CA ARG A 79 -7.60 14.07 7.49
C ARG A 79 -6.24 13.88 8.16
N VAL A 80 -6.20 13.68 9.49
CA VAL A 80 -4.95 13.52 10.24
C VAL A 80 -4.23 12.23 9.79
N LYS A 81 -4.95 11.11 9.71
CA LYS A 81 -4.39 9.82 9.26
C LYS A 81 -3.90 9.90 7.83
N GLY A 82 -4.70 10.48 6.93
CA GLY A 82 -4.34 10.68 5.53
C GLY A 82 -3.08 11.54 5.37
N ALA A 83 -2.96 12.62 6.15
CA ALA A 83 -1.76 13.46 6.18
C ALA A 83 -0.52 12.69 6.66
N LYS A 84 -0.63 11.89 7.74
CA LYS A 84 0.48 11.04 8.24
C LYS A 84 0.96 10.08 7.16
N ILE A 85 0.03 9.37 6.53
CA ILE A 85 0.31 8.38 5.49
C ILE A 85 0.96 9.05 4.27
N PHE A 86 0.47 10.20 3.81
CA PHE A 86 1.05 10.90 2.66
C PHE A 86 2.49 11.38 2.93
N ILE A 87 2.77 11.87 4.13
CA ILE A 87 4.15 12.27 4.50
C ILE A 87 5.08 11.05 4.54
N GLN A 88 4.63 9.95 5.14
CA GLN A 88 5.39 8.69 5.18
C GLN A 88 5.63 8.12 3.77
N LEU A 89 4.66 8.25 2.86
CA LEU A 89 4.80 7.87 1.46
C LEU A 89 5.94 8.67 0.81
N LEU A 90 5.93 9.99 0.94
CA LEU A 90 6.98 10.84 0.38
C LEU A 90 8.36 10.50 0.95
N ASN A 91 8.46 10.21 2.25
CA ASN A 91 9.73 9.82 2.88
C ASN A 91 10.26 8.49 2.30
N GLY A 92 9.40 7.48 2.19
CA GLY A 92 9.79 6.18 1.63
C GLY A 92 10.19 6.26 0.15
N VAL A 93 9.45 7.03 -0.65
CA VAL A 93 9.75 7.21 -2.09
C VAL A 93 11.05 8.00 -2.28
N GLU A 94 11.27 9.07 -1.51
CA GLU A 94 12.52 9.82 -1.58
C GLU A 94 13.73 8.95 -1.22
N TYR A 95 13.61 8.11 -0.18
CA TYR A 95 14.64 7.16 0.19
C TYR A 95 15.01 6.22 -0.96
N LEU A 96 14.02 5.74 -1.73
CA LEU A 96 14.26 4.91 -2.92
C LEU A 96 15.01 5.69 -4.00
N HIS A 97 14.57 6.93 -4.28
CA HIS A 97 15.16 7.78 -5.31
C HIS A 97 16.62 8.15 -4.99
N GLN A 98 16.94 8.38 -3.71
CA GLN A 98 18.31 8.61 -3.24
C GLN A 98 19.23 7.40 -3.50
N ARG A 99 18.68 6.18 -3.56
CA ARG A 99 19.41 4.95 -3.91
C ARG A 99 19.37 4.63 -5.39
N GLY A 100 18.87 5.55 -6.21
CA GLY A 100 18.77 5.34 -7.65
C GLY A 100 17.72 4.31 -8.04
N ILE A 101 16.73 4.04 -7.19
CA ILE A 101 15.64 3.09 -7.42
C ILE A 101 14.34 3.87 -7.65
N VAL A 102 13.56 3.47 -8.67
CA VAL A 102 12.19 3.94 -8.90
C VAL A 102 11.22 2.77 -8.76
N HIS A 103 10.05 3.01 -8.16
CA HIS A 103 9.07 1.97 -7.87
C HIS A 103 8.18 1.63 -9.09
N ARG A 104 7.67 2.64 -9.81
CA ARG A 104 6.86 2.55 -11.04
C ARG A 104 5.45 1.94 -10.92
N ASP A 105 5.09 1.31 -9.81
CA ASP A 105 3.72 0.83 -9.56
C ASP A 105 3.19 1.26 -8.18
N LEU A 106 3.39 2.52 -7.80
CA LEU A 106 2.84 3.08 -6.56
C LEU A 106 1.31 3.25 -6.69
N LYS A 107 0.59 2.59 -5.79
CA LYS A 107 -0.87 2.64 -5.67
C LYS A 107 -1.30 2.17 -4.28
N PRO A 108 -2.51 2.49 -3.79
CA PRO A 108 -2.97 2.11 -2.45
C PRO A 108 -2.90 0.61 -2.14
N GLU A 109 -2.96 -0.26 -3.14
CA GLU A 109 -2.84 -1.72 -3.01
C GLU A 109 -1.40 -2.16 -2.68
N ASN A 110 -0.39 -1.40 -3.13
CA ASN A 110 1.03 -1.65 -2.89
C ASN A 110 1.57 -0.86 -1.67
N LEU A 111 0.66 -0.23 -0.92
CA LEU A 111 0.96 0.51 0.30
C LEU A 111 0.29 -0.23 1.45
N LEU A 112 1.07 -0.75 2.39
CA LEU A 112 0.56 -1.51 3.53
C LEU A 112 0.64 -0.68 4.82
N LEU A 113 -0.05 -1.12 5.86
CA LEU A 113 -0.05 -0.47 7.17
C LEU A 113 0.35 -1.48 8.26
N ASP A 114 1.40 -1.15 9.02
CA ASP A 114 1.81 -1.96 10.17
C ASP A 114 0.82 -1.80 11.34
N LYS A 115 1.08 -2.52 12.44
CA LYS A 115 0.27 -2.48 13.68
C LYS A 115 0.01 -1.09 14.24
N ASN A 116 0.91 -0.13 13.99
CA ASN A 116 0.86 1.24 14.49
C ASN A 116 0.31 2.22 13.44
N MET A 117 -0.25 1.72 12.34
CA MET A 117 -0.68 2.52 11.18
C MET A 117 0.46 3.27 10.50
N VAL A 118 1.69 2.77 10.60
CA VAL A 118 2.83 3.27 9.83
C VAL A 118 2.78 2.65 8.43
N LEU A 119 2.87 3.50 7.42
CA LEU A 119 2.92 3.11 6.02
C LEU A 119 4.13 2.24 5.72
N LYS A 120 3.96 1.20 4.90
CA LYS A 120 5.00 0.33 4.37
C LYS A 120 4.82 0.20 2.85
N ILE A 121 5.71 0.78 2.06
CA ILE A 121 5.75 0.58 0.61
C ILE A 121 6.16 -0.87 0.33
N ALA A 122 5.39 -1.57 -0.49
CA ALA A 122 5.58 -2.98 -0.81
C ALA A 122 5.51 -3.23 -2.33
N ASP A 123 5.86 -4.45 -2.73
CA ASP A 123 5.81 -4.97 -4.11
C ASP A 123 6.76 -4.28 -5.11
N PHE A 124 8.03 -4.71 -5.09
CA PHE A 124 9.09 -4.18 -5.95
C PHE A 124 9.19 -4.88 -7.32
N GLY A 125 8.17 -5.66 -7.72
CA GLY A 125 8.21 -6.43 -8.97
C GLY A 125 8.40 -5.58 -10.23
N MET A 126 7.91 -4.33 -10.21
CA MET A 126 8.09 -3.36 -11.29
C MET A 126 9.26 -2.39 -11.05
N ALA A 127 9.92 -2.44 -9.89
CA ALA A 127 10.97 -1.51 -9.55
C ALA A 127 12.21 -1.68 -10.44
N THR A 128 13.01 -0.62 -10.55
CA THR A 128 14.25 -0.68 -11.31
C THR A 128 15.28 0.34 -10.83
N LEU A 129 16.56 0.03 -11.03
CA LEU A 129 17.60 1.06 -10.94
C LEU A 129 17.48 2.01 -12.13
N PHE A 130 17.52 3.30 -11.85
CA PHE A 130 17.60 4.37 -12.84
C PHE A 130 18.89 5.19 -12.67
N ARG A 131 19.57 5.08 -11.53
CA ARG A 131 20.86 5.74 -11.28
C ARG A 131 21.85 4.75 -10.67
N HIS A 132 23.07 4.70 -11.20
CA HIS A 132 24.17 3.89 -10.68
C HIS A 132 25.49 4.62 -10.90
N ASN A 133 26.36 4.67 -9.89
CA ASN A 133 27.63 5.42 -9.90
C ASN A 133 27.48 6.86 -10.40
N GLY A 134 26.43 7.55 -9.94
CA GLY A 134 26.10 8.93 -10.31
C GLY A 134 25.54 9.10 -11.74
N LYS A 135 25.53 8.06 -12.56
CA LYS A 135 24.99 8.11 -13.93
C LYS A 135 23.52 7.73 -13.93
N GLU A 136 22.70 8.63 -14.46
CA GLU A 136 21.27 8.41 -14.63
C GLU A 136 20.97 7.84 -16.02
N ARG A 137 20.05 6.88 -16.11
CA ARG A 137 19.52 6.37 -17.38
C ARG A 137 18.05 6.75 -17.54
N LEU A 138 17.66 7.03 -18.78
CA LEU A 138 16.26 7.20 -19.14
C LEU A 138 15.56 5.83 -19.18
N LEU A 139 14.27 5.85 -18.88
CA LEU A 139 13.41 4.69 -18.95
C LEU A 139 12.52 4.77 -20.19
N THR A 140 12.21 3.62 -20.78
CA THR A 140 11.37 3.50 -21.99
C THR A 140 10.18 2.57 -21.79
N GLN A 141 10.24 1.67 -20.81
CA GLN A 141 9.21 0.65 -20.59
C GLN A 141 7.93 1.25 -20.00
N MET A 142 6.80 1.07 -20.70
CA MET A 142 5.47 1.34 -20.18
C MET A 142 5.06 0.25 -19.18
N CYS A 143 4.93 0.60 -17.90
CA CYS A 143 4.48 -0.30 -16.83
C CYS A 143 3.73 0.49 -15.75
N GLY A 144 3.12 -0.24 -14.81
CA GLY A 144 2.31 0.33 -13.73
C GLY A 144 0.80 0.19 -13.96
N SER A 145 0.04 0.76 -13.04
CA SER A 145 -1.43 0.66 -13.02
C SER A 145 -2.07 1.93 -13.60
N MET A 146 -2.79 1.78 -14.73
CA MET A 146 -3.27 2.86 -15.63
C MET A 146 -3.60 4.23 -14.98
N PRO A 147 -4.44 4.33 -13.93
CA PRO A 147 -4.80 5.63 -13.36
C PRO A 147 -3.64 6.38 -12.69
N TYR A 148 -2.62 5.64 -12.25
CA TYR A 148 -1.45 6.13 -11.52
C TYR A 148 -0.24 6.38 -12.42
N ILE A 149 -0.31 6.00 -13.69
CA ILE A 149 0.77 6.18 -14.66
C ILE A 149 0.86 7.65 -15.09
N ALA A 150 2.08 8.19 -15.10
CA ALA A 150 2.36 9.55 -15.55
C ALA A 150 2.18 9.70 -17.08
N PRO A 151 1.75 10.88 -17.58
CA PRO A 151 1.41 11.07 -18.99
C PRO A 151 2.59 10.83 -19.94
N GLU A 152 3.83 11.14 -19.54
CA GLU A 152 5.03 10.89 -20.34
C GLU A 152 5.31 9.40 -20.60
N VAL A 153 4.91 8.51 -19.68
CA VAL A 153 5.05 7.05 -19.84
C VAL A 153 4.03 6.54 -20.86
N LEU A 154 2.80 7.06 -20.82
CA LEU A 154 1.72 6.70 -21.76
C LEU A 154 1.98 7.19 -23.19
N ARG A 155 2.86 8.18 -23.36
CA ARG A 155 3.34 8.65 -24.67
C ARG A 155 4.48 7.80 -25.24
N ASN A 156 4.96 6.80 -24.50
CA ASN A 156 6.02 5.87 -24.90
C ASN A 156 7.32 6.58 -25.34
N GLN A 157 7.67 7.68 -24.67
CA GLN A 157 8.92 8.43 -24.91
C GLN A 157 9.95 8.13 -23.81
N PRO A 158 11.26 8.20 -24.10
CA PRO A 158 12.28 8.16 -23.05
C PRO A 158 12.05 9.22 -21.98
N HIS A 159 12.06 8.82 -20.71
CA HIS A 159 11.69 9.71 -19.61
C HIS A 159 12.56 9.50 -18.37
N HIS A 160 12.66 10.55 -17.54
CA HIS A 160 13.29 10.49 -16.24
C HIS A 160 12.44 9.68 -15.25
N ALA A 161 13.09 9.00 -14.32
CA ALA A 161 12.43 8.06 -13.43
C ALA A 161 11.75 8.74 -12.22
N GLU A 162 12.43 9.66 -11.55
CA GLU A 162 11.93 10.28 -10.30
C GLU A 162 10.55 10.95 -10.46
N PRO A 163 10.27 11.72 -11.54
CA PRO A 163 8.96 12.36 -11.71
C PRO A 163 7.78 11.39 -11.76
N LEU A 164 8.00 10.13 -12.14
CA LEU A 164 6.95 9.12 -12.28
C LEU A 164 6.29 8.80 -10.94
N ASP A 165 7.11 8.47 -9.93
CA ASP A 165 6.61 8.11 -8.61
C ASP A 165 5.99 9.33 -7.91
N ILE A 166 6.50 10.54 -8.17
CA ILE A 166 5.93 11.80 -7.66
C ILE A 166 4.51 12.00 -8.21
N TRP A 167 4.30 11.74 -9.51
CA TRP A 167 2.97 11.76 -10.11
C TRP A 167 2.03 10.78 -9.40
N SER A 168 2.44 9.52 -9.25
CA SER A 168 1.64 8.50 -8.57
C SER A 168 1.31 8.89 -7.12
N CYS A 169 2.25 9.51 -6.39
CA CYS A 169 2.00 10.06 -5.05
C CYS A 169 0.89 11.13 -5.05
N GLY A 170 0.82 11.97 -6.09
CA GLY A 170 -0.26 12.94 -6.25
C GLY A 170 -1.62 12.29 -6.46
N ILE A 171 -1.70 11.24 -7.27
CA ILE A 171 -2.94 10.46 -7.49
C ILE A 171 -3.37 9.79 -6.18
N ILE A 172 -2.43 9.21 -5.43
CA ILE A 172 -2.68 8.60 -4.12
C ILE A 172 -3.19 9.64 -3.12
N LEU A 173 -2.63 10.85 -3.09
CA LEU A 173 -3.13 11.92 -2.23
C LEU A 173 -4.59 12.28 -2.55
N VAL A 174 -4.96 12.36 -3.82
CA VAL A 174 -6.37 12.57 -4.21
C VAL A 174 -7.23 11.42 -3.67
N ALA A 175 -6.83 10.17 -3.90
CA ALA A 175 -7.57 9.01 -3.39
C ALA A 175 -7.75 9.03 -1.86
N ILE A 176 -6.68 9.34 -1.11
CA ILE A 176 -6.71 9.47 0.35
C ILE A 176 -7.70 10.56 0.79
N LEU A 177 -7.74 11.69 0.09
CA LEU A 177 -8.56 12.84 0.49
C LEU A 177 -10.03 12.71 0.10
N THR A 178 -10.34 11.97 -0.97
CA THR A 178 -11.67 12.03 -1.59
C THR A 178 -12.33 10.69 -1.81
N GLY A 179 -11.59 9.58 -1.70
CA GLY A 179 -12.10 8.25 -2.01
C GLY A 179 -12.42 8.07 -3.49
N GLU A 180 -11.82 8.86 -4.36
CA GLU A 180 -12.06 8.88 -5.80
C GLU A 180 -10.75 9.09 -6.55
N LEU A 181 -10.67 8.57 -7.79
CA LEU A 181 -9.55 8.87 -8.68
C LEU A 181 -9.86 10.09 -9.55
N PRO A 182 -8.84 10.91 -9.87
CA PRO A 182 -9.06 12.13 -10.66
C PRO A 182 -9.38 11.86 -12.14
N TRP A 183 -8.92 10.72 -12.66
CA TRP A 183 -9.14 10.24 -14.03
C TRP A 183 -8.78 8.76 -14.13
N LEU A 184 -9.09 8.14 -15.27
CA LEU A 184 -8.76 6.74 -15.56
C LEU A 184 -7.38 6.57 -16.20
N GLU A 185 -6.95 7.59 -16.94
CA GLU A 185 -5.66 7.65 -17.61
C GLU A 185 -5.30 9.12 -17.86
N ALA A 186 -4.01 9.45 -17.78
CA ALA A 186 -3.49 10.79 -18.01
C ALA A 186 -3.23 11.04 -19.51
N MET A 187 -4.27 10.90 -20.34
CA MET A 187 -4.18 11.04 -21.80
C MET A 187 -5.21 12.03 -22.33
N ASP A 188 -4.93 12.63 -23.48
CA ASP A 188 -5.76 13.71 -24.03
C ASP A 188 -7.19 13.29 -24.39
N LYS A 189 -7.41 11.99 -24.65
CA LYS A 189 -8.75 11.40 -24.82
C LYS A 189 -9.59 11.36 -23.54
N ASN A 190 -8.98 11.53 -22.36
CA ASN A 190 -9.68 11.53 -21.09
C ASN A 190 -10.21 12.93 -20.77
N GLU A 191 -11.53 13.07 -20.73
CA GLU A 191 -12.20 14.36 -20.50
C GLU A 191 -11.83 14.98 -19.13
N HIS A 192 -11.72 14.17 -18.07
CA HIS A 192 -11.37 14.65 -16.73
C HIS A 192 -9.93 15.15 -16.67
N PHE A 193 -9.01 14.44 -17.33
CA PHE A 193 -7.62 14.89 -17.45
C PHE A 193 -7.50 16.17 -18.28
N GLN A 194 -8.23 16.29 -19.40
CA GLN A 194 -8.26 17.51 -20.20
C GLN A 194 -8.83 18.71 -19.42
N LYS A 195 -9.89 18.50 -18.62
CA LYS A 195 -10.42 19.53 -17.71
C LYS A 195 -9.39 19.96 -16.66
N TRP A 196 -8.60 19.02 -16.14
CA TRP A 196 -7.51 19.33 -15.22
C TRP A 196 -6.43 20.20 -15.86
N ILE A 197 -6.01 19.87 -17.09
CA ILE A 197 -4.99 20.64 -17.81
C ILE A 197 -5.52 22.05 -18.16
N ARG A 198 -6.72 22.12 -18.73
CA ARG A 198 -7.25 23.36 -19.33
C ARG A 198 -7.74 24.38 -18.31
N SER A 199 -8.16 23.96 -17.11
CA SER A 199 -9.01 24.82 -16.28
C SER A 199 -8.45 25.11 -14.89
N ARG A 200 -8.58 26.40 -14.51
CA ARG A 200 -8.80 26.86 -13.13
C ARG A 200 -10.26 26.65 -12.68
N TYR A 201 -11.19 26.40 -13.60
CA TYR A 201 -12.64 26.50 -13.38
C TYR A 201 -13.39 25.18 -13.21
N SER A 202 -12.80 24.01 -13.49
CA SER A 202 -13.44 22.70 -13.25
C SER A 202 -13.18 22.15 -11.83
N LEU A 203 -12.65 22.97 -10.92
CA LEU A 203 -12.41 22.58 -9.52
C LEU A 203 -13.70 22.41 -8.71
N HIS A 204 -14.85 22.85 -9.24
CA HIS A 204 -16.16 22.60 -8.65
C HIS A 204 -16.67 21.16 -8.88
N LEU A 205 -16.02 20.39 -9.77
CA LEU A 205 -16.37 19.00 -10.04
C LEU A 205 -15.57 18.06 -9.13
N ASN A 206 -16.12 16.87 -8.87
CA ASN A 206 -15.39 15.81 -8.19
C ASN A 206 -14.16 15.35 -9.01
N PRO A 207 -13.08 14.90 -8.34
CA PRO A 207 -12.90 14.87 -6.88
C PRO A 207 -12.51 16.22 -6.25
N TRP A 208 -12.21 17.22 -7.07
CA TRP A 208 -11.59 18.49 -6.67
C TRP A 208 -12.42 19.33 -5.71
N SER A 209 -13.75 19.27 -5.81
CA SER A 209 -14.71 19.97 -4.95
C SER A 209 -14.56 19.64 -3.45
N LYS A 210 -14.00 18.47 -3.12
CA LYS A 210 -13.81 17.98 -1.75
C LYS A 210 -12.47 18.40 -1.14
N ILE A 211 -11.59 19.00 -1.94
CA ILE A 211 -10.21 19.35 -1.56
C ILE A 211 -10.11 20.85 -1.36
N ASP A 212 -9.45 21.28 -0.28
CA ASP A 212 -9.24 22.70 -0.03
C ASP A 212 -8.29 23.33 -1.06
N THR A 213 -8.44 24.64 -1.28
CA THR A 213 -7.71 25.38 -2.32
C THR A 213 -6.19 25.30 -2.14
N ILE A 214 -5.68 25.27 -0.90
CA ILE A 214 -4.24 25.21 -0.63
C ILE A 214 -3.70 23.84 -1.03
N THR A 215 -4.42 22.77 -0.73
CA THR A 215 -4.07 21.41 -1.16
C THR A 215 -4.20 21.23 -2.67
N ILE A 216 -5.21 21.82 -3.32
CA ILE A 216 -5.30 21.83 -4.79
C ILE A 216 -4.08 22.53 -5.41
N ALA A 217 -3.61 23.63 -4.82
CA ALA A 217 -2.41 24.32 -5.30
C ALA A 217 -1.16 23.40 -5.22
N LEU A 218 -1.03 22.59 -4.16
CA LEU A 218 0.03 21.57 -4.10
C LEU A 218 -0.14 20.53 -5.21
N LEU A 219 -1.34 19.97 -5.36
CA LEU A 219 -1.65 18.97 -6.39
C LEU A 219 -1.37 19.49 -7.80
N LYS A 220 -1.58 20.78 -8.08
CA LYS A 220 -1.20 21.40 -9.36
C LYS A 220 0.29 21.35 -9.64
N THR A 221 1.13 21.38 -8.60
CA THR A 221 2.59 21.24 -8.77
C THR A 221 3.05 19.79 -8.89
N ILE A 222 2.33 18.83 -8.27
CA ILE A 222 2.65 17.39 -8.30
C ILE A 222 2.09 16.73 -9.56
N LEU A 223 0.85 17.01 -9.93
CA LEU A 223 0.15 16.52 -11.12
C LEU A 223 0.33 17.48 -12.31
N GLU A 224 1.54 17.99 -12.45
CA GLU A 224 2.00 18.79 -13.60
C GLU A 224 2.37 17.82 -14.75
N PRO A 225 1.70 17.89 -15.91
CA PRO A 225 1.95 16.97 -17.04
C PRO A 225 3.35 17.08 -17.64
N ASP A 226 3.99 18.25 -17.56
CA ASP A 226 5.38 18.43 -17.98
C ASP A 226 6.33 17.96 -16.86
N PRO A 227 7.04 16.82 -17.02
CA PRO A 227 7.89 16.28 -15.96
C PRO A 227 9.02 17.23 -15.54
N SER A 228 9.45 18.16 -16.41
CA SER A 228 10.47 19.15 -16.09
C SER A 228 9.99 20.26 -15.14
N LYS A 229 8.68 20.52 -15.13
CA LYS A 229 8.03 21.52 -14.26
C LYS A 229 7.43 20.92 -12.99
N ARG A 230 7.28 19.59 -12.97
CA ARG A 230 6.74 18.82 -11.84
C ARG A 230 7.58 19.05 -10.58
N ALA A 231 6.90 19.24 -9.46
CA ALA A 231 7.56 19.53 -8.19
C ALA A 231 8.47 18.36 -7.75
N ARG A 232 9.67 18.68 -7.27
CA ARG A 232 10.54 17.75 -6.56
C ARG A 232 10.23 17.76 -5.06
N PHE A 233 10.78 16.82 -4.29
CA PHE A 233 10.53 16.69 -2.85
C PHE A 233 10.74 18.00 -2.08
N ASP A 234 11.81 18.75 -2.36
CA ASP A 234 12.09 20.02 -1.68
C ASP A 234 10.96 21.04 -1.88
N ARG A 235 10.47 21.15 -3.13
CA ARG A 235 9.36 22.05 -3.48
C ARG A 235 8.05 21.61 -2.85
N ILE A 236 7.82 20.30 -2.76
CA ILE A 236 6.64 19.74 -2.05
C ILE A 236 6.71 20.10 -0.57
N ARG A 237 7.87 19.93 0.07
CA ARG A 237 8.07 20.20 1.51
C ARG A 237 7.96 21.66 1.88
N SER A 238 8.41 22.56 1.00
CA SER A 238 8.28 24.00 1.20
C SER A 238 6.84 24.51 0.95
N HIS A 239 5.97 23.69 0.36
CA HIS A 239 4.62 24.11 0.02
C HIS A 239 3.74 24.25 1.27
N ARG A 240 2.90 25.30 1.31
CA ARG A 240 2.02 25.60 2.45
C ARG A 240 1.11 24.44 2.84
N ALA A 241 0.54 23.72 1.86
CA ALA A 241 -0.29 22.54 2.12
C ALA A 241 0.47 21.45 2.90
N TYR A 242 1.73 21.18 2.55
CA TYR A 242 2.55 20.19 3.23
C TYR A 242 2.87 20.61 4.67
N ILE A 243 3.16 21.91 4.88
CA ILE A 243 3.34 22.47 6.23
C ILE A 243 2.05 22.33 7.05
N ASN A 244 0.89 22.61 6.45
CA ASN A 244 -0.40 22.42 7.12
C ASN A 244 -0.63 20.95 7.51
N PHE A 245 -0.27 20.00 6.65
CA PHE A 245 -0.33 18.57 6.99
C PHE A 245 0.55 18.23 8.19
N LYS A 246 1.79 18.74 8.24
CA LYS A 246 2.69 18.56 9.38
C LYS A 246 2.13 19.15 10.67
N ASN A 247 1.61 20.38 10.61
CA ASN A 247 1.04 21.04 11.80
C ASN A 247 -0.20 20.29 12.31
N LEU A 248 -1.08 19.85 11.39
CA LEU A 248 -2.25 19.05 11.72
C LEU A 248 -1.89 17.77 12.51
N ILE A 249 -0.78 17.13 12.15
CA ILE A 249 -0.26 15.95 12.83
C ILE A 249 0.23 16.30 14.24
N ILE A 250 1.05 17.34 14.36
CA ILE A 250 1.65 17.78 15.63
C ILE A 250 0.56 18.17 16.63
N ASP A 251 -0.45 18.91 16.19
CA ASP A 251 -1.52 19.38 17.07
C ASP A 251 -2.38 18.22 17.57
N ASN A 252 -2.67 17.25 16.70
CA ASN A 252 -3.38 16.03 17.10
C ASN A 252 -2.59 15.19 18.11
N ASP A 253 -1.26 15.08 17.95
CA ASP A 253 -0.42 14.31 18.88
C ASP A 253 -0.32 15.00 20.26
N LYS A 254 -0.29 16.34 20.30
CA LYS A 254 -0.39 17.12 21.55
C LYS A 254 -1.73 16.93 22.26
N ASP A 255 -2.83 16.97 21.53
CA ASP A 255 -4.17 16.77 22.10
C ASP A 255 -4.36 15.35 22.62
N THR A 256 -3.79 14.36 21.93
CA THR A 256 -3.78 12.97 22.40
C THR A 256 -2.98 12.84 23.71
N CYS A 257 -1.81 13.48 23.80
CA CYS A 257 -1.01 13.50 25.05
C CYS A 257 -1.70 14.25 26.20
N ARG A 258 -2.49 15.30 25.91
CA ARG A 258 -3.28 16.01 26.93
C ARG A 258 -4.43 15.17 27.47
N LYS A 259 -5.06 14.36 26.60
CA LYS A 259 -6.17 13.46 26.98
C LYS A 259 -5.72 12.18 27.69
N SER A 260 -4.46 11.76 27.52
CA SER A 260 -3.89 10.58 28.20
C SER A 260 -3.34 10.89 29.61
N LEU A 261 -3.29 12.16 30.02
CA LEU A 261 -2.94 12.55 31.39
C LEU A 261 -4.17 12.40 32.31
N PRO A 262 -4.08 11.67 33.44
CA PRO A 262 -5.17 11.56 34.40
C PRO A 262 -5.57 12.96 34.91
N SER A 263 -6.87 13.27 34.84
CA SER A 263 -7.46 14.46 35.45
C SER A 263 -7.38 14.39 36.98
N SER A 264 -6.21 14.63 37.55
CA SER A 264 -6.03 14.83 39.00
C SER A 264 -4.80 15.66 39.30
N TYR A 265 -4.79 16.91 38.83
CA TYR A 265 -4.17 18.01 39.59
C TYR A 265 -4.92 19.30 39.24
N LYS A 266 -6.08 19.51 39.88
CA LYS A 266 -6.55 20.89 40.13
C LYS A 266 -5.47 21.54 40.99
N ARG A 267 -4.57 22.30 40.38
CA ARG A 267 -3.69 23.21 41.13
C ARG A 267 -4.59 24.23 41.81
N HIS A 268 -4.69 24.15 43.13
CA HIS A 268 -5.11 25.27 43.96
C HIS A 268 -4.16 26.44 43.65
N VAL A 269 -4.68 27.48 43.02
CA VAL A 269 -4.02 28.78 42.95
C VAL A 269 -4.41 29.52 44.22
N SER A 270 -3.53 29.52 45.22
CA SER A 270 -3.56 30.54 46.26
C SER A 270 -2.85 31.78 45.71
N ALA A 271 -3.60 32.88 45.63
CA ALA A 271 -3.10 34.20 45.34
C ALA A 271 -2.06 34.63 46.39
N VAL A 272 -0.94 35.20 45.93
CA VAL A 272 -0.22 36.30 46.59
C VAL A 272 0.64 37.03 45.55
N ASP A 273 0.22 38.27 45.31
CA ASP A 273 0.93 39.51 45.00
C ASP A 273 2.04 39.65 43.95
N SER A 274 1.75 40.63 43.10
CA SER A 274 2.55 41.41 42.15
C SER A 274 3.91 41.90 42.67
N PHE A 275 4.92 41.94 41.80
CA PHE A 275 5.75 43.12 41.52
C PHE A 275 6.62 42.92 40.25
N ALA A 276 7.00 44.03 39.63
CA ALA A 276 7.34 44.16 38.22
C ALA A 276 8.84 43.96 37.83
N SER A 277 9.03 43.70 36.52
CA SER A 277 10.09 44.19 35.60
C SER A 277 11.60 43.83 35.74
N GLN A 278 12.09 43.16 34.67
CA GLN A 278 13.41 43.28 33.97
C GLN A 278 14.70 42.68 34.61
N PRO A 279 15.85 42.56 33.88
CA PRO A 279 16.26 41.39 33.08
C PRO A 279 17.59 40.74 33.56
N GLN A 280 17.97 39.61 32.93
CA GLN A 280 19.10 38.69 33.20
C GLN A 280 20.45 39.28 33.68
N PRO A 281 21.29 38.42 34.28
CA PRO A 281 22.62 38.24 33.70
C PRO A 281 23.12 36.79 33.55
N LYS A 282 24.08 36.67 32.62
CA LYS A 282 24.87 35.52 32.17
C LYS A 282 25.83 34.98 33.24
N LEU A 283 26.15 33.68 33.20
CA LEU A 283 27.39 33.00 33.65
C LEU A 283 27.43 31.64 32.91
N ALA A 284 28.30 31.39 31.93
CA ALA A 284 29.74 31.09 31.95
C ALA A 284 30.08 29.59 32.19
N ALA A 285 30.47 28.95 31.07
CA ALA A 285 31.47 27.91 30.81
C ALA A 285 31.80 26.79 31.83
N SER A 286 31.79 25.55 31.33
CA SER A 286 32.91 24.61 31.49
C SER A 286 32.96 23.60 30.33
N GLN A 287 34.04 23.62 29.56
CA GLN A 287 34.44 22.60 28.58
C GLN A 287 35.04 21.37 29.30
N ALA A 288 35.05 20.22 28.63
CA ALA A 288 36.16 19.26 28.73
C ALA A 288 36.34 18.50 27.41
N THR A 289 37.60 18.16 27.15
CA THR A 289 38.23 17.95 25.85
C THR A 289 38.45 16.47 25.54
N ILE A 290 38.59 16.22 24.24
CA ILE A 290 39.01 15.03 23.50
C ILE A 290 40.18 14.26 24.18
N PHE A 291 40.08 12.93 24.17
CA PHE A 291 41.23 12.02 24.22
C PHE A 291 41.20 11.05 23.04
N SER A 292 42.28 11.09 22.28
CA SER A 292 42.62 10.23 21.15
C SER A 292 43.03 8.81 21.58
N LYS A 293 42.66 7.81 20.78
CA LYS A 293 43.50 6.61 20.60
C LYS A 293 43.29 6.02 19.20
N ARG A 294 44.34 6.15 18.38
CA ARG A 294 44.55 5.38 17.15
C ARG A 294 44.77 3.90 17.51
N ARG A 295 44.16 2.99 16.74
CA ARG A 295 44.82 1.78 16.23
C ARG A 295 44.35 1.55 14.81
N ASN A 296 45.33 1.22 14.00
CA ASN A 296 45.36 1.00 12.57
C ASN A 296 45.23 -0.51 12.28
N ASP A 297 44.82 -0.79 11.04
CA ASP A 297 45.04 -2.01 10.24
C ASP A 297 44.26 -3.26 10.70
N ASP A 298 43.74 -4.15 9.85
CA ASP A 298 43.44 -4.27 8.42
C ASP A 298 42.62 -5.58 8.34
N ASP A 299 41.71 -5.71 7.37
CA ASP A 299 41.45 -6.94 6.60
C ASP A 299 40.05 -6.86 5.95
N ASP A 300 40.15 -6.70 4.63
CA ASP A 300 39.11 -6.66 3.61
C ASP A 300 38.40 -8.00 3.45
N ASP A 301 37.09 -7.96 3.17
CA ASP A 301 36.38 -9.01 2.42
C ASP A 301 35.10 -8.40 1.80
N ASP A 302 35.31 -7.52 0.82
CA ASP A 302 34.27 -7.04 -0.10
C ASP A 302 34.10 -8.06 -1.24
N HIS A 303 33.05 -8.88 -1.16
CA HIS A 303 32.60 -9.68 -2.30
C HIS A 303 31.66 -8.86 -3.19
N ASP A 304 32.29 -8.07 -4.06
CA ASP A 304 31.70 -7.36 -5.18
C ASP A 304 31.56 -8.32 -6.38
N CYS A 305 30.33 -8.64 -6.78
CA CYS A 305 30.03 -9.50 -7.93
C CYS A 305 28.90 -8.87 -8.74
N CYS A 306 29.22 -7.83 -9.49
CA CYS A 306 28.39 -7.31 -10.57
C CYS A 306 29.31 -6.70 -11.63
N ASP A 307 29.78 -7.49 -12.60
CA ASP A 307 30.08 -6.93 -13.92
C ASP A 307 30.15 -7.98 -15.04
N GLN A 308 29.79 -7.48 -16.24
CA GLN A 308 29.89 -8.03 -17.60
C GLN A 308 28.82 -9.05 -18.04
N GLU A 309 28.15 -8.97 -19.20
CA GLU A 309 28.16 -8.05 -20.34
C GLU A 309 26.96 -8.44 -21.25
N ASN A 310 26.26 -7.47 -21.87
CA ASN A 310 26.16 -7.31 -23.33
C ASN A 310 24.94 -6.51 -23.81
N ARG A 311 25.25 -5.57 -24.72
CA ARG A 311 24.33 -4.92 -25.65
C ARG A 311 24.11 -5.85 -26.85
N THR A 312 22.88 -5.95 -27.31
CA THR A 312 22.46 -5.83 -28.73
C THR A 312 20.93 -5.85 -28.82
N ASP A 313 20.44 -4.87 -29.55
CA ASP A 313 19.31 -4.87 -30.49
C ASP A 313 17.85 -5.03 -30.06
N ASP A 314 17.11 -4.07 -30.64
CA ASP A 314 15.68 -3.96 -30.81
C ASP A 314 15.07 -5.26 -31.36
N GLU A 315 13.95 -5.71 -30.78
CA GLU A 315 12.75 -6.00 -31.56
C GLU A 315 11.51 -6.10 -30.68
N PHE A 316 10.43 -5.54 -31.21
CA PHE A 316 9.09 -5.47 -30.67
C PHE A 316 8.53 -6.82 -30.21
N ASP A 317 7.86 -6.84 -29.04
CA ASP A 317 6.49 -7.39 -29.06
C ASP A 317 5.56 -6.77 -28.01
N HIS A 318 4.36 -6.44 -28.48
CA HIS A 318 3.28 -5.84 -27.71
C HIS A 318 2.57 -6.89 -26.85
N CYS A 319 2.77 -6.87 -25.53
CA CYS A 319 1.85 -7.53 -24.61
C CYS A 319 1.27 -6.53 -23.59
N TRP A 320 0.04 -6.12 -23.85
CA TRP A 320 -0.75 -5.29 -22.95
C TRP A 320 -1.16 -6.09 -21.71
N SER A 321 -0.83 -5.55 -20.54
CA SER A 321 -1.40 -5.88 -19.22
C SER A 321 -1.36 -7.36 -18.82
N THR A 322 -0.29 -7.77 -18.18
CA THR A 322 -0.37 -8.68 -17.04
C THR A 322 0.03 -7.91 -15.80
N SER A 323 -0.94 -7.26 -15.16
CA SER A 323 -0.79 -6.84 -13.77
C SER A 323 -0.59 -8.12 -12.95
N PHE A 324 0.66 -8.42 -12.61
CA PHE A 324 1.04 -9.61 -11.86
C PHE A 324 0.69 -9.44 -10.38
N HIS A 325 -0.60 -9.41 -10.06
CA HIS A 325 -1.06 -9.73 -8.71
C HIS A 325 -1.36 -11.23 -8.65
N SER A 326 -0.30 -12.06 -8.67
CA SER A 326 -0.45 -13.46 -8.29
C SER A 326 -0.50 -13.55 -6.77
N GLN A 327 -1.62 -13.14 -6.19
CA GLN A 327 -1.92 -13.58 -4.83
C GLN A 327 -2.46 -15.02 -4.92
N PRO A 328 -2.04 -15.91 -4.00
CA PRO A 328 -2.33 -17.34 -4.08
C PRO A 328 -3.84 -17.63 -4.14
N ASN A 329 -4.28 -18.33 -5.19
CA ASN A 329 -5.70 -18.65 -5.44
C ASN A 329 -6.11 -20.05 -4.93
N ARG A 330 -5.20 -20.80 -4.28
CA ARG A 330 -5.51 -22.11 -3.70
C ARG A 330 -5.48 -22.06 -2.18
N ILE A 331 -6.41 -22.80 -1.59
CA ILE A 331 -6.50 -23.11 -0.16
C ILE A 331 -5.13 -23.56 0.37
N GLN A 332 -4.44 -24.49 -0.29
CA GLN A 332 -3.14 -25.01 0.16
C GLN A 332 -2.05 -23.93 0.28
N ASP A 333 -2.03 -22.97 -0.64
CA ASP A 333 -1.13 -21.80 -0.60
C ASP A 333 -1.55 -20.78 0.47
N MET A 334 -2.81 -20.82 0.90
CA MET A 334 -3.36 -20.07 2.03
C MET A 334 -3.09 -20.77 3.37
N PHE A 335 -3.07 -22.11 3.42
CA PHE A 335 -2.83 -22.93 4.61
C PHE A 335 -1.34 -23.20 4.88
N LEU A 336 -0.47 -23.16 3.86
CA LEU A 336 1.00 -23.12 4.03
C LEU A 336 1.46 -21.87 4.81
N SER A 337 0.58 -20.85 4.95
CA SER A 337 0.81 -19.70 5.82
C SER A 337 0.60 -20.01 7.32
N THR A 338 0.02 -21.16 7.68
CA THR A 338 -0.13 -21.62 9.08
C THR A 338 -0.48 -23.10 9.15
N GLN A 339 0.53 -23.95 9.37
CA GLN A 339 0.33 -25.31 9.85
C GLN A 339 0.94 -25.45 11.25
N THR A 340 0.10 -25.30 12.27
CA THR A 340 0.39 -25.69 13.65
C THR A 340 0.16 -27.19 13.82
N GLN A 341 1.20 -27.91 14.21
CA GLN A 341 1.10 -29.12 15.03
C GLN A 341 2.00 -28.86 16.23
N MET A 342 1.42 -28.73 17.42
CA MET A 342 2.06 -29.05 18.70
C MET A 342 0.96 -29.52 19.65
N GLU A 343 0.99 -30.80 19.98
CA GLU A 343 0.51 -31.30 21.26
C GLU A 343 1.61 -31.04 22.32
N LEU A 344 1.13 -30.88 23.56
CA LEU A 344 1.83 -30.94 24.85
C LEU A 344 2.53 -29.68 25.38
N GLY A 345 1.88 -29.07 26.38
CA GLY A 345 2.53 -28.78 27.67
C GLY A 345 2.37 -27.37 28.26
N GLY A 346 1.53 -27.24 29.29
CA GLY A 346 1.71 -26.26 30.39
C GLY A 346 0.96 -24.93 30.26
N GLY A 347 -0.08 -24.75 31.08
CA GLY A 347 -0.98 -23.60 31.03
C GLY A 347 -0.56 -22.36 31.82
N ILE A 348 -1.31 -21.27 31.60
CA ILE A 348 -2.11 -20.52 32.60
C ILE A 348 -3.13 -19.68 31.82
N SER A 349 -4.34 -19.65 32.37
CA SER A 349 -5.60 -19.17 31.81
C SER A 349 -5.74 -17.64 31.76
N GLN A 350 -6.00 -17.08 30.58
CA GLN A 350 -6.93 -15.95 30.38
C GLN A 350 -7.67 -16.14 29.04
N GLY A 351 -9.00 -16.24 29.10
CA GLY A 351 -9.97 -16.10 27.99
C GLY A 351 -9.58 -16.72 26.63
N ILE A 352 -9.58 -18.04 26.52
CA ILE A 352 -9.18 -18.75 25.29
C ILE A 352 -10.30 -18.68 24.25
N THR A 353 -10.20 -17.77 23.28
CA THR A 353 -10.73 -18.07 21.95
C THR A 353 -9.83 -19.15 21.36
N PRO A 354 -10.34 -20.28 20.84
CA PRO A 354 -9.50 -21.34 20.26
C PRO A 354 -8.47 -20.74 19.29
N PRO A 355 -7.22 -21.23 19.25
CA PRO A 355 -6.20 -20.76 18.31
C PRO A 355 -6.72 -20.72 16.87
N GLU A 356 -7.54 -21.71 16.50
CA GLU A 356 -8.26 -21.76 15.23
C GLU A 356 -9.22 -20.58 15.06
N MET A 357 -10.04 -20.25 16.06
CA MET A 357 -10.92 -19.07 16.05
C MET A 357 -10.13 -17.77 15.83
N THR A 358 -9.02 -17.60 16.52
CA THR A 358 -8.14 -16.43 16.37
C THR A 358 -7.53 -16.35 14.97
N LEU A 359 -7.13 -17.49 14.40
CA LEU A 359 -6.62 -17.58 13.03
C LEU A 359 -7.71 -17.25 11.99
N TYR A 360 -8.93 -17.76 12.17
CA TYR A 360 -10.08 -17.46 11.31
C TYR A 360 -10.39 -15.96 11.31
N PHE A 361 -10.45 -15.33 12.49
CA PHE A 361 -10.66 -13.88 12.57
C PHE A 361 -9.54 -13.09 11.85
N ARG A 362 -8.30 -13.60 11.86
CA ARG A 362 -7.16 -12.98 11.15
C ARG A 362 -7.26 -13.11 9.62
N ILE A 363 -7.73 -14.25 9.09
CA ILE A 363 -7.92 -14.48 7.64
C ILE A 363 -9.03 -13.58 7.07
N VAL A 364 -10.02 -13.25 7.90
CA VAL A 364 -11.20 -12.42 7.57
C VAL A 364 -10.91 -10.91 7.70
N ARG A 365 -9.70 -10.49 8.10
CA ARG A 365 -9.37 -9.05 8.23
C ARG A 365 -9.33 -8.29 6.91
N ARG A 366 -9.20 -9.00 5.78
CA ARG A 366 -9.27 -8.39 4.46
C ARG A 366 -10.71 -7.99 4.16
N MET A 367 -10.95 -6.73 3.84
CA MET A 367 -12.28 -6.18 3.63
C MET A 367 -13.06 -6.94 2.56
N THR A 368 -12.37 -7.41 1.53
CA THR A 368 -12.93 -8.11 0.37
C THR A 368 -13.30 -9.58 0.65
N ARG A 369 -13.37 -9.94 1.94
CA ARG A 369 -13.76 -11.26 2.43
C ARG A 369 -14.93 -11.19 3.39
N PHE A 370 -15.67 -12.29 3.47
CA PHE A 370 -16.63 -12.52 4.54
C PHE A 370 -16.83 -14.02 4.79
N MET A 371 -17.26 -14.35 6.00
CA MET A 371 -17.68 -15.70 6.36
C MET A 371 -19.17 -15.86 6.04
N SER A 372 -19.53 -16.95 5.40
CA SER A 372 -20.92 -17.32 5.18
C SER A 372 -21.42 -18.18 6.34
N MET A 373 -22.65 -17.93 6.79
CA MET A 373 -23.39 -18.75 7.76
C MET A 373 -24.04 -19.97 7.10
N LYS A 374 -24.05 -20.03 5.78
CA LYS A 374 -24.65 -21.13 5.00
C LYS A 374 -23.59 -22.16 4.60
N ASN A 375 -24.03 -23.36 4.24
CA ASN A 375 -23.17 -24.38 3.66
C ASN A 375 -22.63 -23.96 2.29
N PHE A 376 -21.63 -24.70 1.78
CA PHE A 376 -20.92 -24.37 0.54
C PHE A 376 -21.87 -24.22 -0.66
N THR A 377 -22.79 -25.17 -0.84
CA THR A 377 -23.74 -25.21 -1.96
C THR A 377 -24.72 -24.04 -1.92
N GLU A 378 -25.27 -23.73 -0.74
CA GLU A 378 -26.19 -22.60 -0.59
C GLU A 378 -25.50 -21.24 -0.71
N THR A 379 -24.24 -21.16 -0.27
CA THR A 379 -23.41 -19.95 -0.42
C THR A 379 -23.17 -19.66 -1.90
N ILE A 380 -22.82 -20.68 -2.68
CA ILE A 380 -22.68 -20.59 -4.14
C ILE A 380 -23.99 -20.10 -4.78
N LYS A 381 -25.13 -20.72 -4.46
CA LYS A 381 -26.43 -20.31 -5.01
C LYS A 381 -26.75 -18.84 -4.69
N SER A 382 -26.49 -18.42 -3.45
CA SER A 382 -26.73 -17.04 -3.01
C SER A 382 -25.81 -16.05 -3.75
N LEU A 383 -24.54 -16.43 -3.99
CA LEU A 383 -23.59 -15.62 -4.76
C LEU A 383 -23.99 -15.47 -6.22
N GLU A 384 -24.36 -16.57 -6.88
CA GLU A 384 -24.78 -16.56 -8.28
C GLU A 384 -26.02 -15.70 -8.49
N HIS A 385 -27.02 -15.84 -7.60
CA HIS A 385 -28.19 -14.96 -7.59
C HIS A 385 -27.81 -13.49 -7.41
N ALA A 386 -26.90 -13.18 -6.48
CA ALA A 386 -26.46 -11.80 -6.27
C ALA A 386 -25.67 -11.23 -7.47
N PHE A 387 -24.89 -12.05 -8.18
CA PHE A 387 -24.23 -11.63 -9.42
C PHE A 387 -25.25 -11.26 -10.49
N ASP A 388 -26.32 -12.05 -10.63
CA ASP A 388 -27.39 -11.82 -11.60
C ASP A 388 -28.21 -10.57 -11.26
N GLU A 389 -28.55 -10.35 -9.98
CA GLU A 389 -29.26 -9.14 -9.54
C GLU A 389 -28.46 -7.85 -9.76
N LEU A 390 -27.14 -7.92 -9.57
CA LEU A 390 -26.24 -6.80 -9.87
C LEU A 390 -25.95 -6.64 -11.37
N GLN A 391 -26.51 -7.51 -12.22
CA GLN A 391 -26.31 -7.53 -13.65
C GLN A 391 -24.84 -7.64 -14.06
N TRP A 392 -24.05 -8.35 -13.25
CA TRP A 392 -22.64 -8.59 -13.54
C TRP A 392 -22.49 -9.69 -14.60
N SER A 393 -21.52 -9.57 -15.50
CA SER A 393 -21.16 -10.68 -16.38
C SER A 393 -20.20 -11.61 -15.64
N TRP A 394 -20.53 -12.89 -15.50
CA TRP A 394 -19.69 -13.83 -14.77
C TRP A 394 -19.57 -15.18 -15.47
N LYS A 395 -18.44 -15.86 -15.23
CA LYS A 395 -18.17 -17.23 -15.71
C LYS A 395 -17.65 -18.07 -14.55
N ARG A 396 -18.28 -19.23 -14.33
CA ARG A 396 -17.78 -20.25 -13.42
C ARG A 396 -16.55 -20.92 -14.06
N GLN A 397 -15.41 -20.85 -13.40
CA GLN A 397 -14.18 -21.52 -13.86
C GLN A 397 -14.14 -22.95 -13.34
N THR A 398 -14.36 -23.10 -12.03
CA THR A 398 -14.52 -24.37 -11.32
C THR A 398 -15.59 -24.17 -10.24
N ILE A 399 -16.01 -25.24 -9.56
CA ILE A 399 -17.01 -25.13 -8.49
C ILE A 399 -16.50 -24.17 -7.40
N GLY A 400 -17.29 -23.14 -7.10
CA GLY A 400 -16.92 -22.12 -6.12
C GLY A 400 -15.94 -21.06 -6.61
N GLN A 401 -15.46 -21.11 -7.86
CA GLN A 401 -14.55 -20.11 -8.43
C GLN A 401 -15.14 -19.42 -9.65
N TYR A 402 -15.13 -18.08 -9.61
CA TYR A 402 -15.79 -17.24 -10.59
C TYR A 402 -14.84 -16.17 -11.12
N LYS A 403 -14.92 -15.93 -12.42
CA LYS A 403 -14.39 -14.73 -13.06
C LYS A 403 -15.56 -13.79 -13.34
N ILE A 404 -15.55 -12.61 -12.72
CA ILE A 404 -16.56 -11.57 -12.90
C ILE A 404 -15.96 -10.44 -13.74
N GLN A 405 -16.77 -9.89 -14.64
CA GLN A 405 -16.46 -8.76 -15.48
C GLN A 405 -17.65 -7.78 -15.49
N ILE A 406 -17.36 -6.51 -15.23
CA ILE A 406 -18.33 -5.42 -15.29
C ILE A 406 -17.87 -4.48 -16.40
N ASN A 407 -18.69 -4.40 -17.45
CA ASN A 407 -18.49 -3.47 -18.54
C ASN A 407 -19.33 -2.22 -18.26
N PHE A 408 -18.68 -1.07 -18.21
CA PHE A 408 -19.41 0.19 -18.08
C PHE A 408 -19.84 0.66 -19.46
N ASN A 409 -21.07 1.15 -19.60
CA ASN A 409 -21.66 1.62 -20.88
C ASN A 409 -20.90 2.78 -21.57
N ARG A 410 -19.83 3.32 -20.97
CA ARG A 410 -19.03 4.40 -21.55
C ARG A 410 -17.83 3.83 -22.30
N ARG A 411 -17.70 4.19 -23.59
CA ARG A 411 -16.71 3.70 -24.57
C ARG A 411 -15.23 3.71 -24.12
N ASN A 412 -14.87 4.41 -23.05
CA ASN A 412 -13.49 4.55 -22.56
C ASN A 412 -13.25 4.04 -21.13
N ARG A 413 -14.18 3.29 -20.53
CA ARG A 413 -13.95 2.67 -19.22
C ARG A 413 -13.26 1.31 -19.38
N ILE A 414 -12.11 1.17 -18.74
CA ILE A 414 -11.45 -0.15 -18.59
C ILE A 414 -12.45 -1.06 -17.86
N PRO A 415 -12.77 -2.25 -18.41
CA PRO A 415 -13.68 -3.16 -17.75
C PRO A 415 -13.11 -3.56 -16.40
N LEU A 416 -13.98 -3.57 -15.38
CA LEU A 416 -13.58 -4.06 -14.07
C LEU A 416 -13.67 -5.58 -14.09
N VAL A 417 -12.56 -6.25 -13.79
CA VAL A 417 -12.47 -7.71 -13.74
C VAL A 417 -11.95 -8.12 -12.38
N PHE A 418 -12.68 -9.01 -11.71
CA PHE A 418 -12.27 -9.57 -10.43
C PHE A 418 -12.69 -11.03 -10.32
N ARG A 419 -12.04 -11.75 -9.42
CA ARG A 419 -12.34 -13.16 -9.13
C ARG A 419 -13.10 -13.24 -7.81
N SER A 420 -14.06 -14.16 -7.74
CA SER A 420 -14.67 -14.56 -6.48
C SER A 420 -14.34 -16.04 -6.24
N SER A 421 -14.00 -16.38 -5.01
CA SER A 421 -13.76 -17.76 -4.59
C SER A 421 -14.52 -18.07 -3.31
N VAL A 422 -15.18 -19.21 -3.29
CA VAL A 422 -15.83 -19.82 -2.13
C VAL A 422 -14.95 -20.97 -1.68
N ASN A 423 -14.52 -20.92 -0.43
CA ASN A 423 -13.57 -21.86 0.13
C ASN A 423 -14.20 -22.51 1.36
N ASP A 424 -14.29 -23.83 1.35
CA ASP A 424 -14.67 -24.60 2.54
C ASP A 424 -13.45 -24.69 3.45
N MET A 425 -13.55 -24.08 4.63
CA MET A 425 -12.51 -24.13 5.65
C MET A 425 -12.78 -25.30 6.59
N SER A 426 -11.75 -25.72 7.34
CA SER A 426 -11.94 -26.69 8.43
C SER A 426 -13.04 -26.25 9.39
N ALA A 427 -13.77 -27.23 9.95
CA ALA A 427 -14.92 -27.05 10.84
C ALA A 427 -16.21 -26.46 10.20
N GLY A 428 -16.44 -26.70 8.90
CA GLY A 428 -17.72 -26.40 8.23
C GLY A 428 -17.99 -24.91 8.01
N LYS A 429 -16.94 -24.10 8.00
CA LYS A 429 -17.01 -22.64 7.82
C LYS A 429 -16.68 -22.28 6.38
N ILE A 430 -17.51 -21.47 5.76
CA ILE A 430 -17.34 -21.10 4.35
C ILE A 430 -16.80 -19.67 4.24
N LEU A 431 -15.60 -19.51 3.65
CA LEU A 431 -14.98 -18.22 3.37
C LEU A 431 -15.24 -17.80 1.92
N VAL A 432 -15.81 -16.62 1.73
CA VAL A 432 -15.93 -16.00 0.42
C VAL A 432 -14.88 -14.89 0.29
N ASP A 433 -14.12 -14.92 -0.81
CA ASP A 433 -13.03 -13.98 -1.10
C ASP A 433 -13.20 -13.37 -2.49
N PHE A 434 -13.08 -12.05 -2.58
CA PHE A 434 -13.09 -11.29 -3.83
C PHE A 434 -11.72 -10.67 -4.08
N ARG A 435 -11.20 -10.80 -5.30
CA ARG A 435 -9.88 -10.28 -5.68
C ARG A 435 -9.91 -9.54 -7.00
N LEU A 436 -9.49 -8.29 -6.97
CA LEU A 436 -9.29 -7.50 -8.17
C LEU A 436 -8.27 -8.17 -9.10
N ALA A 437 -8.62 -8.30 -10.37
CA ALA A 437 -7.73 -8.80 -11.41
C ALA A 437 -7.33 -7.69 -12.40
N LYS A 438 -8.27 -6.81 -12.76
CA LYS A 438 -8.05 -5.67 -13.66
C LYS A 438 -9.06 -4.57 -13.39
N GLY A 439 -8.64 -3.31 -13.51
CA GLY A 439 -9.49 -2.13 -13.36
C GLY A 439 -9.17 -1.34 -12.10
N ASP A 440 -10.06 -0.42 -11.75
CA ASP A 440 -9.90 0.49 -10.62
C ASP A 440 -10.25 -0.19 -9.29
N GLY A 441 -9.31 -0.13 -8.34
CA GLY A 441 -9.52 -0.58 -6.97
C GLY A 441 -10.74 0.07 -6.34
N ILE A 442 -10.89 1.39 -6.40
CA ILE A 442 -11.96 2.09 -5.67
C ILE A 442 -13.33 1.67 -6.21
N GLU A 443 -13.47 1.60 -7.53
CA GLU A 443 -14.67 1.04 -8.15
C GLU A 443 -14.89 -0.43 -7.73
N PHE A 444 -13.83 -1.25 -7.65
CA PHE A 444 -13.96 -2.60 -7.11
C PHE A 444 -14.45 -2.64 -5.66
N LYS A 445 -13.96 -1.77 -4.78
CA LYS A 445 -14.50 -1.67 -3.40
C LYS A 445 -15.97 -1.26 -3.42
N ARG A 446 -16.37 -0.31 -4.28
CA ARG A 446 -17.79 0.08 -4.45
C ARG A 446 -18.65 -1.12 -4.86
N GLN A 447 -18.23 -1.88 -5.87
CA GLN A 447 -18.93 -3.08 -6.34
C GLN A 447 -18.96 -4.18 -5.27
N PHE A 448 -17.84 -4.36 -4.54
CA PHE A 448 -17.77 -5.29 -3.43
C PHE A 448 -18.74 -4.93 -2.29
N LEU A 449 -18.85 -3.64 -1.93
CA LEU A 449 -19.81 -3.19 -0.93
C LEU A 449 -21.26 -3.40 -1.39
N ALA A 450 -21.56 -3.21 -2.68
CA ALA A 450 -22.88 -3.48 -3.25
C ALA A 450 -23.27 -4.95 -3.09
N ILE A 451 -22.41 -5.89 -3.50
CA ILE A 451 -22.71 -7.32 -3.33
C ILE A 451 -22.72 -7.75 -1.87
N LYS A 452 -21.84 -7.19 -1.03
CA LYS A 452 -21.83 -7.47 0.41
C LYS A 452 -23.14 -7.07 1.06
N ASN A 453 -23.76 -5.98 0.62
CA ASN A 453 -25.07 -5.55 1.11
C ASN A 453 -26.19 -6.52 0.70
N LEU A 454 -26.20 -7.01 -0.54
CA LEU A 454 -27.16 -8.04 -0.97
C LEU A 454 -26.98 -9.36 -0.22
N LEU A 455 -25.72 -9.73 0.06
CA LEU A 455 -25.37 -10.96 0.77
C LEU A 455 -25.43 -10.82 2.29
N LYS A 456 -25.82 -9.67 2.84
CA LYS A 456 -25.92 -9.44 4.29
C LYS A 456 -26.68 -10.55 5.05
N PRO A 457 -27.76 -11.17 4.53
CA PRO A 457 -28.45 -12.26 5.22
C PRO A 457 -27.62 -13.54 5.40
N ILE A 458 -26.60 -13.76 4.57
CA ILE A 458 -25.74 -14.95 4.65
C ILE A 458 -24.41 -14.66 5.34
N ILE A 459 -24.08 -13.39 5.57
CA ILE A 459 -22.81 -12.99 6.18
C ILE A 459 -22.87 -13.19 7.69
N GLN A 460 -21.90 -13.93 8.21
CA GLN A 460 -21.70 -14.04 9.65
C GLN A 460 -21.31 -12.67 10.21
N GLN A 461 -22.14 -12.11 11.08
CA GLN A 461 -21.81 -10.86 11.75
C GLN A 461 -20.62 -11.09 12.67
N GLN A 462 -19.61 -10.23 12.58
CA GLN A 462 -18.55 -10.19 13.59
C GLN A 462 -19.19 -9.73 14.89
N SER A 463 -19.35 -10.64 15.85
CA SER A 463 -19.69 -10.25 17.22
C SER A 463 -18.60 -9.32 17.71
N SER A 464 -18.90 -8.03 17.81
CA SER A 464 -18.14 -7.09 18.61
C SER A 464 -18.18 -7.59 20.05
N TYR A 465 -17.15 -8.31 20.47
CA TYR A 465 -16.85 -8.43 21.88
C TYR A 465 -16.48 -7.02 22.37
N VAL A 466 -17.51 -6.29 22.77
CA VAL A 466 -17.37 -5.12 23.63
C VAL A 466 -16.68 -5.64 24.89
N LEU A 467 -15.43 -5.20 25.09
CA LEU A 467 -14.74 -5.32 26.37
C LEU A 467 -15.52 -4.46 27.39
N GLN A 468 -16.57 -5.04 27.96
CA GLN A 468 -17.11 -4.65 29.25
C GLN A 468 -16.66 -5.71 30.25
N GLN A 469 -15.52 -5.44 30.89
CA GLN A 469 -15.36 -5.35 32.36
C GLN A 469 -13.89 -5.03 32.68
#